data_AF-A0A3C1N713-F1
#
_entry.id   AF-A0A3C1N713-F1
#
_cell.length_a   1.000
_cell.length_b   1.000
_cell.length_c   1.000
_cell.angle_alpha   90.00
_cell.angle_beta   90.00
_cell.angle_gamma   90.00
#
_symmetry.space_group_name_H-M   'P 1'
#
loop_
_entity.id
_entity.type
_entity.pdbx_description
1 polymer ?
#
loop_
_entity_poly.entity_id
_entity_poly.type
_entity_poly.pdbx_seq_one_letter_code
_entity_poly.pdbx_strand_id
1 'polypeptide(L)'
;GIFPDGFEFDAKGGIWCTSVVSNRVVRIDADGSQHTVLDAGDSELVARAELAYQCGEFSRELLNGGRDSILGNCASIGFGGDDLKTAFLGSLQADRITSFRVPVAGAVPPHWHF
;
A
#
# COMPACT_ATOMS: atom_id res chain seq x y z
N GLY A 1 -3.33 12.64 -1.49
CA GLY A 1 -4.19 11.66 -2.16
C GLY A 1 -3.68 10.25 -1.94
N ILE A 2 -3.68 9.47 -3.00
CA ILE A 2 -3.15 8.10 -3.08
C ILE A 2 -2.01 8.12 -4.11
N PHE A 3 -0.84 7.62 -3.73
CA PHE A 3 0.38 7.62 -4.53
C PHE A 3 0.82 6.18 -4.75
N PRO A 4 0.14 5.46 -5.67
CA PRO A 4 0.25 4.01 -5.79
C PRO A 4 1.64 3.58 -6.25
N ASP A 5 2.10 2.44 -5.74
CA ASP A 5 3.31 1.76 -6.19
C ASP A 5 3.00 0.27 -6.39
N GLY A 6 3.36 -0.60 -5.43
CA GLY A 6 3.04 -2.02 -5.50
C GLY A 6 1.56 -2.34 -5.26
N PHE A 7 1.14 -3.48 -5.83
CA PHE A 7 -0.18 -4.05 -5.62
C PHE A 7 -0.16 -5.58 -5.69
N GLU A 8 -1.20 -6.21 -5.15
CA GLU A 8 -1.44 -7.66 -5.24
C GLU A 8 -2.95 -7.94 -5.32
N PHE A 9 -3.33 -9.05 -5.94
CA PHE A 9 -4.73 -9.50 -6.00
C PHE A 9 -5.11 -10.34 -4.79
N ASP A 10 -6.36 -10.20 -4.34
CA ASP A 10 -7.00 -11.15 -3.44
C ASP A 10 -7.78 -12.24 -4.20
N ALA A 11 -8.15 -13.31 -3.50
CA ALA A 11 -8.87 -14.44 -4.06
C ALA A 11 -10.28 -14.11 -4.57
N LYS A 12 -10.80 -12.90 -4.31
CA LYS A 12 -12.07 -12.41 -4.84
C LYS A 12 -11.88 -11.47 -6.05
N GLY A 13 -10.65 -11.27 -6.50
CA GLY A 13 -10.32 -10.36 -7.60
C GLY A 13 -10.22 -8.90 -7.18
N GLY A 14 -10.21 -8.60 -5.88
CA GLY A 14 -9.92 -7.25 -5.39
C GLY A 14 -8.43 -6.92 -5.49
N ILE A 15 -8.10 -5.66 -5.75
CA ILE A 15 -6.72 -5.17 -5.84
C ILE A 15 -6.36 -4.50 -4.52
N TRP A 16 -5.28 -4.95 -3.90
CA TRP A 16 -4.69 -4.30 -2.73
C TRP A 16 -3.50 -3.48 -3.19
N CYS A 17 -3.54 -2.17 -2.97
CA CYS A 17 -2.52 -1.24 -3.44
C CYS A 17 -1.90 -0.48 -2.27
N THR A 18 -0.56 -0.42 -2.25
CA THR A 18 0.19 0.43 -1.32
C THR A 18 0.33 1.83 -1.87
N SER A 19 0.26 2.83 -0.99
CA SER A 19 0.42 4.25 -1.31
C SER A 19 1.64 4.83 -0.59
N VAL A 20 2.69 5.13 -1.34
CA VAL A 20 4.04 5.41 -0.81
C VAL A 20 4.10 6.63 0.08
N VAL A 21 3.61 7.78 -0.40
CA VAL A 21 3.64 9.02 0.39
C VAL A 21 2.65 8.95 1.54
N SER A 22 1.46 8.43 1.27
CA SER A 22 0.37 8.38 2.24
C SER A 22 0.50 7.27 3.27
N ASN A 23 1.47 6.36 3.13
CA ASN A 23 1.60 5.17 3.98
C ASN A 23 0.25 4.49 4.24
N ARG A 24 -0.45 4.21 3.15
CA ARG A 24 -1.81 3.69 3.18
C ARG A 24 -1.89 2.42 2.36
N VAL A 25 -2.74 1.50 2.79
CA VAL A 25 -3.17 0.37 1.98
C VAL A 25 -4.63 0.60 1.61
N VAL A 26 -4.91 0.59 0.32
CA VAL A 26 -6.27 0.71 -0.23
C VAL A 26 -6.61 -0.60 -0.91
N ARG A 27 -7.82 -1.10 -0.65
CA ARG A 27 -8.41 -2.21 -1.40
C ARG A 27 -9.42 -1.67 -2.39
N ILE A 28 -9.29 -2.06 -3.65
CA ILE A 28 -10.18 -1.70 -4.75
C ILE A 28 -10.99 -2.95 -5.13
N ASP A 29 -12.30 -2.86 -5.06
CA ASP A 29 -13.21 -3.92 -5.49
C ASP A 29 -13.31 -3.99 -7.03
N ALA A 30 -13.83 -5.11 -7.54
CA ALA A 30 -14.01 -5.32 -8.98
C ALA A 30 -14.97 -4.30 -9.63
N ASP A 31 -15.84 -3.65 -8.84
CA ASP A 31 -16.71 -2.56 -9.28
C ASP A 31 -16.03 -1.18 -9.24
N GLY A 32 -14.77 -1.11 -8.81
CA GLY A 32 -13.98 0.11 -8.66
C GLY A 32 -14.17 0.82 -7.32
N SER A 33 -15.00 0.32 -6.40
CA SER A 33 -15.15 0.91 -5.06
C SER A 33 -13.85 0.76 -4.28
N GLN A 34 -13.51 1.77 -3.47
CA GLN A 34 -12.22 1.84 -2.77
C GLN A 34 -12.42 1.90 -1.27
N HIS A 35 -11.61 1.12 -0.55
CA HIS A 35 -11.63 1.03 0.91
C HIS A 35 -10.23 1.23 1.46
N THR A 36 -10.05 2.19 2.36
CA THR A 36 -8.81 2.29 3.12
C THR A 36 -8.77 1.15 4.14
N VAL A 37 -7.79 0.26 4.03
CA VAL A 37 -7.63 -0.89 4.94
C VAL A 37 -6.71 -0.53 6.11
N LEU A 38 -5.65 0.22 5.82
CA LEU A 38 -4.67 0.65 6.80
C LEU A 38 -4.24 2.08 6.44
N ASP A 39 -4.21 2.96 7.42
CA ASP A 39 -3.75 4.34 7.25
C ASP A 39 -2.73 4.70 8.34
N ALA A 40 -1.50 4.95 7.92
CA ALA A 40 -0.41 5.36 8.79
C ALA A 40 0.26 6.65 8.31
N GLY A 41 -0.40 7.39 7.41
CA GLY A 41 0.10 8.64 6.86
C GLY A 41 -0.10 9.83 7.79
N ASP A 42 0.78 10.81 7.66
CA ASP A 42 0.55 12.17 8.15
C ASP A 42 -0.38 12.90 7.17
N SER A 43 -1.56 13.30 7.64
CA SER A 43 -2.59 13.94 6.82
C SER A 43 -2.16 15.29 6.26
N GLU A 44 -1.35 16.06 6.99
CA GLU A 44 -0.85 17.37 6.54
C GLU A 44 0.20 17.19 5.43
N LEU A 45 1.14 16.25 5.62
CA LEU A 45 2.09 15.88 4.58
C LEU A 45 1.37 15.41 3.31
N VAL A 46 0.37 14.54 3.45
CA VAL A 46 -0.39 14.00 2.32
C VAL A 46 -1.14 15.10 1.57
N ALA A 47 -1.71 16.07 2.29
CA ALA A 47 -2.38 17.23 1.69
C ALA A 47 -1.39 18.12 0.92
N ARG A 48 -0.22 18.40 1.51
CA ARG A 48 0.86 19.15 0.84
C ARG A 48 1.37 18.44 -0.40
N ALA A 49 1.59 17.14 -0.32
CA ALA A 49 2.03 16.32 -1.43
C ALA A 49 1.00 16.31 -2.57
N GLU A 50 -0.29 16.22 -2.25
CA GLU A 50 -1.37 16.30 -3.22
C GLU A 50 -1.42 17.66 -3.92
N LEU A 51 -1.35 18.74 -3.15
CA LEU A 51 -1.36 20.10 -3.70
C LEU A 51 -0.16 20.32 -4.63
N ALA A 52 1.04 19.92 -4.20
CA ALA A 52 2.24 20.03 -5.03
C ALA A 52 2.11 19.21 -6.32
N TYR A 53 1.51 18.01 -6.28
CA TYR A 53 1.21 17.24 -7.48
C TYR A 53 0.27 17.97 -8.43
N GLN A 54 -0.83 18.52 -7.93
CA GLN A 54 -1.80 19.27 -8.73
C GLN A 54 -1.21 20.55 -9.34
N CYS A 55 -0.25 21.19 -8.66
CA CYS A 55 0.46 22.37 -9.14
C CYS A 55 1.67 22.06 -10.04
N GLY A 56 2.04 20.79 -10.24
CA GLY A 56 3.24 20.41 -11.01
C GLY A 56 4.56 20.64 -10.27
N GLU A 57 4.52 20.78 -8.95
CA GLU A 57 5.66 21.05 -8.06
C GLU A 57 6.04 19.82 -7.21
N PHE A 58 5.53 18.63 -7.54
CA PHE A 58 5.81 17.41 -6.80
C PHE A 58 7.30 17.06 -6.83
N SER A 59 7.88 16.90 -5.65
CA SER A 59 9.33 16.74 -5.49
C SER A 59 9.70 15.38 -4.90
N ARG A 60 10.98 15.00 -5.06
CA ARG A 60 11.52 13.79 -4.42
C ARG A 60 11.47 13.86 -2.88
N GLU A 61 11.59 15.06 -2.33
CA GLU A 61 11.46 15.27 -0.89
C GLU A 61 10.05 14.93 -0.39
N LEU A 62 9.02 15.38 -1.11
CA LEU A 62 7.63 15.03 -0.81
C LEU A 62 7.36 13.53 -1.00
N LEU A 63 7.91 12.92 -2.06
CA LEU A 63 7.80 11.48 -2.28
C LEU A 63 8.36 10.67 -1.09
N ASN A 64 9.52 11.09 -0.58
CA ASN A 64 10.19 10.48 0.57
C ASN A 64 9.67 11.02 1.94
N GLY A 65 8.63 11.84 1.94
CA GLY A 65 8.13 12.49 3.16
C GLY A 65 7.53 11.49 4.14
N GLY A 66 6.94 10.40 3.63
CA GLY A 66 6.33 9.34 4.43
C GLY A 66 7.32 8.45 5.21
N ARG A 67 8.63 8.69 5.12
CA ARG A 67 9.67 7.87 5.76
C ARG A 67 9.54 7.79 7.28
N ASP A 68 9.00 8.85 7.91
CA ASP A 68 8.91 8.98 9.36
C ASP A 68 7.67 8.27 9.94
N SER A 69 6.79 7.73 9.09
CA SER A 69 5.67 6.87 9.49
C SER A 69 6.16 5.50 9.96
N ILE A 70 5.35 4.81 10.77
CA ILE A 70 5.60 3.40 11.14
C ILE A 70 5.72 2.46 9.91
N LEU A 71 5.13 2.83 8.78
CA LEU A 71 5.26 2.07 7.53
C LEU A 71 6.43 2.52 6.65
N GLY A 72 7.10 3.64 6.95
CA GLY A 72 8.35 4.04 6.28
C GLY A 72 8.31 4.01 4.75
N ASN A 73 7.30 4.68 4.15
CA ASN A 73 7.00 4.64 2.72
C ASN A 73 6.70 3.21 2.21
N CYS A 74 5.53 2.67 2.56
CA CYS A 74 5.11 1.34 2.07
C CYS A 74 4.95 1.33 0.53
N ALA A 75 5.59 0.35 -0.12
CA ALA A 75 5.74 0.31 -1.57
C ALA A 75 5.39 -1.05 -2.18
N SER A 76 5.25 -2.10 -1.38
CA SER A 76 4.78 -3.39 -1.86
C SER A 76 3.93 -4.11 -0.83
N ILE A 77 3.07 -5.00 -1.31
CA ILE A 77 2.24 -5.88 -0.49
C ILE A 77 2.28 -7.29 -1.08
N GLY A 78 2.29 -8.30 -0.22
CA GLY A 78 2.11 -9.70 -0.59
C GLY A 78 1.34 -10.46 0.48
N PHE A 79 0.71 -11.57 0.10
CA PHE A 79 -0.04 -12.42 1.02
C PHE A 79 0.68 -13.74 1.26
N GLY A 80 0.66 -14.21 2.52
CA GLY A 80 1.30 -15.46 2.91
C GLY A 80 0.66 -16.08 4.15
N GLY A 81 1.37 -17.07 4.71
CA GLY A 81 0.83 -18.02 5.68
C GLY A 81 0.06 -19.15 4.99
N ASP A 82 -0.22 -20.23 5.72
CA ASP A 82 -0.85 -21.44 5.18
C ASP A 82 -2.24 -21.19 4.56
N ASP A 83 -2.91 -20.12 4.99
CA ASP A 83 -4.23 -19.71 4.51
C ASP A 83 -4.22 -18.45 3.63
N LEU A 84 -3.03 -17.93 3.29
CA LEU A 84 -2.83 -16.71 2.52
C LEU A 84 -3.55 -15.47 3.09
N LYS A 85 -3.85 -15.44 4.40
CA LYS A 85 -4.56 -14.33 5.06
C LYS A 85 -3.65 -13.45 5.92
N THR A 86 -2.34 -13.56 5.78
CA THR A 86 -1.39 -12.60 6.36
C THR A 86 -0.86 -11.71 5.24
N ALA A 87 -1.19 -10.41 5.30
CA ALA A 87 -0.58 -9.40 4.44
C ALA A 87 0.79 -9.03 5.01
N PHE A 88 1.79 -8.90 4.14
CA PHE A 88 3.14 -8.43 4.43
C PHE A 88 3.40 -7.18 3.59
N LEU A 89 3.92 -6.12 4.22
CA LEU A 89 4.25 -4.87 3.56
C LEU A 89 5.76 -4.69 3.48
N GLY A 90 6.24 -4.48 2.25
CA GLY A 90 7.58 -3.97 1.99
C GLY A 90 7.58 -2.45 1.93
N SER A 91 8.65 -1.85 2.44
CA SER A 91 8.78 -0.42 2.63
C SER A 91 10.15 0.07 2.20
N LEU A 92 10.22 1.28 1.65
CA LEU A 92 11.45 1.84 1.10
C LEU A 92 12.42 2.34 2.18
N GLN A 93 11.90 2.74 3.34
CA GLN A 93 12.67 3.39 4.40
C GLN A 93 12.54 2.70 5.77
N ALA A 94 11.81 1.59 5.84
CA ALA A 94 11.74 0.77 7.05
C ALA A 94 12.77 -0.36 7.00
N ASP A 95 13.26 -0.75 8.17
CA ASP A 95 14.18 -1.86 8.41
C ASP A 95 13.47 -3.17 8.81
N ARG A 96 12.15 -3.20 8.62
CA ARG A 96 11.26 -4.28 9.05
C ARG A 96 10.14 -4.50 8.05
N ILE A 97 9.59 -5.71 8.05
CA ILE A 97 8.38 -6.06 7.31
C ILE A 97 7.18 -5.95 8.25
N THR A 98 6.24 -5.08 7.92
CA THR A 98 4.97 -4.97 8.66
C THR A 98 4.03 -6.09 8.21
N SER A 99 3.33 -6.74 9.13
CA SER A 99 2.32 -7.74 8.77
C SER A 99 1.05 -7.60 9.59
N PHE A 100 -0.08 -7.98 9.00
CA PHE A 100 -1.40 -7.99 9.64
C PHE A 100 -2.32 -9.01 8.98
N ARG A 101 -3.38 -9.40 9.70
CA ARG A 101 -4.35 -10.38 9.22
C ARG A 101 -5.45 -9.70 8.40
N VAL A 102 -5.87 -10.38 7.33
CA VAL A 102 -6.92 -9.90 6.42
C VAL A 102 -8.08 -10.89 6.33
N PRO A 103 -9.33 -10.42 6.08
CA PRO A 103 -10.49 -11.30 6.05
C PRO A 103 -10.58 -12.15 4.77
N VAL A 104 -9.97 -11.69 3.68
CA VAL A 104 -9.94 -12.34 2.36
C VAL A 104 -8.51 -12.80 2.09
N ALA A 105 -8.34 -14.04 1.65
CA ALA A 105 -7.03 -14.58 1.29
C ALA A 105 -6.47 -13.87 0.04
N GLY A 106 -5.15 -13.79 -0.07
CA GLY A 106 -4.47 -13.44 -1.31
C GLY A 106 -4.80 -14.41 -2.44
N ALA A 107 -4.62 -13.96 -3.69
CA ALA A 107 -4.66 -14.86 -4.83
C ALA A 107 -3.51 -15.88 -4.75
N VAL A 108 -3.75 -17.11 -5.22
CA VAL A 108 -2.69 -18.13 -5.29
C VAL A 108 -1.65 -17.66 -6.30
N PRO A 109 -0.36 -17.55 -5.92
CA PRO A 109 0.65 -17.06 -6.84
C PRO A 109 0.78 -17.99 -8.05
N PRO A 110 0.78 -17.45 -9.29
CA PRO A 110 0.81 -18.29 -10.49
C PRO A 110 2.09 -19.10 -10.60
N HIS A 111 3.16 -18.65 -9.93
CA HIS A 111 4.47 -19.29 -9.98
C HIS A 111 4.63 -20.54 -9.10
N TRP A 112 3.60 -20.93 -8.34
CA TRP A 112 3.64 -22.16 -7.54
C TRP A 112 3.39 -23.43 -8.35
N HIS A 113 2.92 -23.28 -9.60
CA HIS A 113 2.53 -24.39 -10.46
C HIS A 113 3.45 -24.54 -11.69
N PHE A 114 4.65 -23.95 -11.65
CA PHE A 114 5.70 -24.15 -12.65
C PHE A 114 6.71 -25.21 -12.22
#